data_AF-A0A9D4EIQ9-F1
#
_entry.id   AF-A0A9D4EIQ9-F1
#
_cell.length_a   1.000
_cell.length_b   1.000
_cell.length_c   1.000
_cell.angle_alpha   90.00
_cell.angle_beta   90.00
_cell.angle_gamma   90.00
#
_symmetry.space_group_name_H-M   'P 1'
#
loop_
_entity.id
_entity.type
_entity.pdbx_description
1 polymer ?
#
loop_
_entity_poly.entity_id
_entity_poly.type
_entity_poly.pdbx_seq_one_letter_code
_entity_poly.pdbx_strand_id
1 'polypeptide(L)'
;MQVSVEFTPDKTGDHHSELVIHYDSGEDIYVKLYGAAQDANVRLDKNSVRIENTFISMASQRTVTISNRTDVLAHFRWTQFATREEEDQQKSMYVEFFKLLCIKEKIFKF
;
A
#
# COMPACT_ATOMS: atom_id res chain seq x y z
N MET A 1 -19.49 -5.26 28.50
CA MET A 1 -19.28 -5.30 27.05
C MET A 1 -17.95 -4.63 26.75
N GLN A 2 -17.13 -5.21 25.87
CA GLN A 2 -15.86 -4.61 25.43
C GLN A 2 -15.92 -4.47 23.91
N VAL A 3 -15.53 -3.30 23.41
CA VAL A 3 -15.44 -3.01 21.98
C VAL A 3 -13.98 -2.70 21.67
N SER A 4 -13.44 -3.35 20.64
CA SER A 4 -12.09 -3.08 20.13
C SER A 4 -12.21 -2.34 18.82
N VAL A 5 -11.47 -1.24 18.68
CA VAL A 5 -11.43 -0.42 17.46
C VAL A 5 -10.02 -0.51 16.90
N GLU A 6 -9.91 -0.85 15.61
CA GLU A 6 -8.65 -0.87 14.89
C GLU A 6 -8.55 0.38 14.00
N PHE A 7 -7.39 1.03 14.00
CA PHE A 7 -7.14 2.25 13.23
C PHE A 7 -6.02 2.01 12.21
N THR A 8 -6.38 1.96 10.93
CA THR A 8 -5.46 1.76 9.81
C THR A 8 -5.52 2.95 8.84
N PRO A 9 -4.80 4.05 9.13
CA PRO A 9 -4.86 5.26 8.31
C PRO A 9 -4.12 5.09 6.97
N ASP A 10 -4.72 5.54 5.88
CA ASP A 10 -4.06 5.60 4.55
C ASP A 10 -3.17 6.84 4.38
N LYS A 11 -3.41 7.89 5.15
CA LYS A 11 -2.71 9.19 5.05
C LYS A 11 -2.21 9.63 6.41
N THR A 12 -1.11 10.38 6.42
CA THR A 12 -0.60 11.02 7.64
C THR A 12 -1.48 12.20 8.07
N GLY A 13 -1.37 12.56 9.34
CA GLY A 13 -2.11 13.64 9.97
C GLY A 13 -3.16 13.16 10.97
N ASP A 14 -4.01 14.10 11.38
CA ASP A 14 -5.07 13.90 12.35
C ASP A 14 -6.34 13.38 11.68
N HIS A 15 -6.89 12.31 12.23
CA HIS A 15 -8.12 11.67 11.79
C HIS A 15 -9.16 11.73 12.90
N HIS A 16 -10.37 12.14 12.54
CA HIS A 16 -11.50 12.24 13.45
C HIS A 16 -12.64 11.39 12.89
N SER A 17 -13.30 10.64 13.75
CA SER A 17 -14.44 9.81 13.40
C SER A 17 -15.42 9.74 14.58
N GLU A 18 -16.56 9.10 14.38
CA GLU A 18 -17.59 8.94 15.39
C GLU A 18 -18.07 7.49 15.40
N LEU A 19 -18.04 6.87 16.58
CA LEU A 19 -18.65 5.57 16.82
C LEU A 19 -20.06 5.82 17.39
N VAL A 20 -21.06 5.32 16.68
CA VAL A 20 -22.46 5.38 17.11
C VAL A 20 -22.87 4.03 17.69
N ILE A 21 -23.41 4.04 18.91
CA ILE A 21 -23.94 2.86 19.59
C ILE A 21 -25.44 3.03 19.70
N HIS A 22 -26.18 2.15 19.02
CA HIS A 22 -27.64 2.11 19.04
C HIS A 22 -28.12 1.16 20.14
N TYR A 23 -28.92 1.67 21.07
CA TYR A 23 -29.57 0.87 22.11
C TYR A 23 -30.98 0.43 21.68
N ASP A 24 -31.43 -0.69 22.24
CA ASP A 24 -32.79 -1.20 22.09
C ASP A 24 -33.84 -0.30 22.75
N SER A 25 -33.44 0.57 23.69
CA SER A 25 -34.26 1.67 24.23
C SER A 25 -34.60 2.76 23.20
N GLY A 26 -33.95 2.77 22.03
CA GLY A 26 -34.09 3.79 20.99
C GLY A 26 -33.15 5.00 21.17
N GLU A 27 -32.19 4.91 22.09
CA GLU A 27 -31.17 5.93 22.32
C GLU A 27 -29.89 5.67 21.52
N ASP A 28 -29.30 6.74 21.00
CA ASP A 28 -28.02 6.70 20.29
C ASP A 28 -26.93 7.38 21.12
N ILE A 29 -25.83 6.67 21.35
CA ILE A 29 -24.63 7.23 22.00
C ILE A 29 -23.57 7.48 20.94
N TYR A 30 -23.07 8.72 20.91
CA TYR A 30 -22.02 9.17 20.01
C TYR A 30 -20.69 9.26 20.75
N VAL A 31 -19.69 8.52 20.29
CA VAL A 31 -18.33 8.52 20.83
C VAL A 31 -17.39 9.09 19.78
N LYS A 32 -16.80 10.25 20.08
CA LYS A 32 -15.77 10.85 19.20
C LYS A 32 -14.49 10.01 19.27
N LEU A 33 -14.02 9.59 18.11
CA LEU A 33 -12.76 8.88 17.92
C LEU A 33 -11.72 9.85 17.34
N TYR A 34 -10.52 9.81 17.90
CA TYR A 34 -9.36 10.56 17.40
C TYR A 34 -8.20 9.59 17.19
N GLY A 35 -7.53 9.72 16.05
CA GLY A 35 -6.32 8.99 15.71
C GLY A 35 -5.33 9.89 14.99
N ALA A 36 -4.06 9.80 15.34
CA ALA A 36 -2.98 10.51 14.66
C ALA A 36 -2.11 9.51 13.90
N ALA A 37 -1.85 9.79 12.62
CA ALA A 37 -1.03 8.97 11.76
C ALA A 37 0.27 9.73 11.42
N GLN A 38 1.42 9.11 11.66
CA GLN A 38 2.72 9.67 11.30
C GLN A 38 3.46 8.74 10.35
N ASP A 39 4.26 9.33 9.45
CA ASP A 39 5.15 8.55 8.58
C ASP A 39 6.19 7.80 9.42
N ALA A 40 6.24 6.48 9.21
CA ALA A 40 7.33 5.68 9.75
C ALA A 40 8.66 6.11 9.07
N ASN A 41 9.65 6.48 9.89
CA ASN A 41 10.99 6.83 9.43
C ASN A 41 11.76 5.56 8.99
N VAL A 42 11.40 5.06 7.82
CA VAL A 42 12.08 3.96 7.14
C VAL A 42 13.06 4.53 6.13
N ARG A 43 14.33 4.12 6.22
CA ARG A 43 15.39 4.60 5.33
C ARG A 43 16.08 3.48 4.58
N LEU A 44 16.43 3.77 3.34
CA LEU A 44 17.39 2.98 2.57
C LEU A 44 18.80 3.56 2.79
N ASP A 45 19.80 2.70 2.91
CA ASP A 45 21.21 3.13 2.92
C ASP A 45 21.62 3.74 1.57
N LYS A 46 21.01 3.27 0.48
CA LYS A 46 21.22 3.73 -0.89
C LYS A 46 19.88 3.92 -1.60
N ASN A 47 19.67 5.08 -2.22
CA ASN A 47 18.48 5.39 -3.02
C ASN A 47 18.55 4.82 -4.45
N SER A 48 19.73 4.43 -4.90
CA SER A 48 19.99 3.88 -6.22
C SER A 48 21.13 2.88 -6.13
N VAL A 49 21.00 1.79 -6.89
CA VAL A 49 22.04 0.77 -6.99
C VAL A 49 22.29 0.47 -8.45
N ARG A 50 23.53 0.69 -8.87
CA ARG A 50 24.01 0.23 -10.17
C ARG A 50 24.68 -1.13 -9.99
N ILE A 51 24.24 -2.11 -10.78
CA ILE A 51 24.90 -3.41 -10.87
C ILE A 51 25.99 -3.30 -11.94
N GLU A 52 27.20 -3.73 -11.60
CA GLU A 52 28.32 -3.72 -12.54
C GLU A 52 28.14 -4.79 -13.61
N ASN A 53 28.66 -4.53 -14.80
CA ASN A 53 28.67 -5.50 -15.88
C ASN A 53 29.46 -6.74 -15.48
N THR A 54 28.94 -7.90 -15.86
CA THR A 54 29.55 -9.20 -15.60
C THR A 54 29.60 -10.01 -16.89
N PHE A 55 30.49 -11.00 -16.95
CA PHE A 55 30.58 -11.89 -18.09
C PHE A 55 29.32 -12.76 -18.23
N ILE A 56 29.08 -13.25 -19.45
CA ILE A 56 28.00 -14.19 -19.74
C ILE A 56 28.15 -15.41 -18.82
N SER A 57 27.07 -15.81 -18.15
CA SER A 57 27.02 -16.90 -17.16
C SER A 57 27.63 -16.58 -15.78
N MET A 58 28.07 -15.35 -15.53
CA MET A 58 28.44 -14.89 -14.19
C MET A 58 27.34 -14.02 -13.59
N ALA A 59 27.17 -14.06 -12.27
CA ALA A 59 26.20 -13.25 -11.55
C ALA A 59 26.89 -12.13 -10.76
N SER A 60 26.32 -10.93 -10.78
CA SER A 60 26.74 -9.78 -9.97
C SER A 60 25.64 -9.46 -8.96
N GLN A 61 26.01 -9.33 -7.69
CA GLN A 61 25.07 -9.06 -6.60
C GLN A 61 25.46 -7.79 -5.85
N ARG A 62 24.46 -7.04 -5.40
CA ARG A 62 24.59 -5.93 -4.45
C ARG A 62 23.55 -6.06 -3.36
N THR A 63 23.88 -5.53 -2.19
CA THR A 63 23.00 -5.52 -1.03
C THR A 63 22.60 -4.09 -0.70
N VAL A 64 21.32 -3.92 -0.36
CA VAL A 64 20.70 -2.69 0.14
C VAL A 64 20.12 -2.99 1.52
N THR A 65 20.25 -2.05 2.43
CA THR A 65 19.77 -2.18 3.80
C THR A 65 18.62 -1.21 4.04
N ILE A 66 17.49 -1.75 4.51
CA ILE A 66 16.36 -0.98 4.99
C ILE A 66 16.49 -0.86 6.51
N SER A 67 16.56 0.35 7.03
CA SER A 67 16.58 0.63 8.48
C SER A 67 15.25 1.26 8.89
N ASN A 68 14.50 0.59 9.75
CA ASN A 68 13.38 1.21 10.46
C ASN A 68 13.93 1.97 11.68
N ARG A 69 13.65 3.27 11.77
CA ARG A 69 14.10 4.15 12.86
C ARG A 69 12.95 4.64 13.75
N THR A 70 11.81 3.96 13.70
CA THR A 70 10.68 4.21 14.59
C THR A 70 10.40 3.01 15.46
N ASP A 71 9.68 3.26 16.56
CA ASP A 71 9.27 2.23 17.52
C ASP A 71 8.01 1.47 17.08
N VAL A 72 7.50 1.74 15.87
CA VAL A 72 6.32 1.10 15.29
C VAL A 72 6.75 0.09 14.25
N LEU A 73 6.06 -1.05 14.19
CA LEU A 73 6.31 -2.07 13.18
C LEU A 73 5.99 -1.51 11.79
N ALA A 74 7.02 -1.34 10.97
CA ALA A 74 6.88 -0.89 9.60
C ALA A 74 6.74 -2.08 8.64
N HIS A 75 5.63 -2.14 7.91
CA HIS A 75 5.44 -3.08 6.82
C HIS A 75 6.01 -2.48 5.52
N PHE A 76 6.92 -3.21 4.87
CA PHE A 76 7.52 -2.78 3.61
C PHE A 76 7.46 -3.88 2.56
N ARG A 77 7.41 -3.46 1.29
CA ARG A 77 7.43 -4.33 0.11
C ARG A 77 8.16 -3.60 -1.01
N TRP A 78 8.92 -4.34 -1.81
CA TRP A 78 9.45 -3.81 -3.06
C TRP A 78 8.34 -3.70 -4.11
N THR A 79 8.10 -2.49 -4.59
CA THR A 79 7.14 -2.18 -5.66
C THR A 79 7.87 -1.61 -6.86
N GLN A 80 7.30 -1.82 -8.06
CA GLN A 80 7.83 -1.23 -9.28
C GLN A 80 7.60 0.28 -9.35
N PHE A 81 6.52 0.75 -8.72
CA PHE A 81 6.08 2.15 -8.72
C PHE A 81 6.30 2.80 -7.36
N ALA A 82 6.45 4.12 -7.37
CA ALA A 82 6.75 4.89 -6.15
C ALA A 82 5.49 5.12 -5.31
N THR A 83 4.32 5.22 -5.96
CA THR A 83 3.04 5.47 -5.30
C THR A 83 2.01 4.38 -5.62
N ARG A 84 1.00 4.24 -4.75
CA ARG A 84 -0.12 3.30 -4.98
C ARG A 84 -0.96 3.75 -6.18
N GLU A 85 -1.13 5.06 -6.35
CA GLU A 85 -1.90 5.64 -7.44
C GLU A 85 -1.30 5.28 -8.81
N GLU A 86 0.03 5.34 -8.96
CA GLU A 86 0.73 4.92 -10.17
C GLU A 86 0.52 3.42 -10.45
N GLU A 87 0.62 2.60 -9.40
CA GLU A 87 0.40 1.15 -9.51
C GLU A 87 -1.04 0.83 -9.94
N ASP A 88 -2.03 1.50 -9.37
CA ASP A 88 -3.44 1.30 -9.67
C ASP A 88 -3.82 1.80 -11.08
N GLN A 89 -3.24 2.91 -11.52
CA GLN A 89 -3.37 3.37 -12.91
C GLN A 89 -2.83 2.32 -13.89
N GLN A 90 -1.65 1.78 -13.62
CA GLN A 90 -1.05 0.75 -14.47
C GLN A 90 -1.88 -0.54 -14.47
N LYS A 91 -2.37 -0.98 -13.31
CA LYS A 91 -3.29 -2.13 -13.22
C LYS A 91 -4.55 -1.91 -14.04
N SER A 92 -5.14 -0.72 -13.97
CA SER A 92 -6.33 -0.37 -14.74
C SER A 92 -6.07 -0.44 -16.24
N MET A 93 -4.93 0.11 -16.69
CA MET A 93 -4.49 0.01 -18.09
C MET A 93 -4.31 -1.44 -18.55
N TYR A 94 -3.69 -2.30 -17.72
CA TYR A 94 -3.58 -3.73 -18.04
C TYR A 94 -4.96 -4.39 -18.16
N VAL A 95 -5.88 -4.13 -17.22
CA VAL A 95 -7.23 -4.71 -17.25
C VAL A 95 -7.97 -4.30 -18.52
N GLU A 96 -7.90 -3.04 -18.93
CA GLU A 96 -8.49 -2.58 -20.20
C GLU A 96 -7.84 -3.24 -21.41
N PHE A 97 -6.50 -3.33 -21.42
CA PHE A 97 -5.77 -3.98 -22.50
C PHE A 97 -6.15 -5.46 -22.65
N PHE A 98 -6.22 -6.20 -21.53
CA PHE A 98 -6.65 -7.61 -21.53
C PHE A 98 -8.11 -7.77 -21.97
N LYS A 99 -9.01 -6.87 -21.58
CA LYS A 99 -10.40 -6.86 -22.08
C LYS A 99 -10.44 -6.70 -23.60
N LEU A 100 -9.66 -5.77 -24.16
CA LEU A 100 -9.57 -5.55 -25.61
C LEU A 100 -8.96 -6.76 -26.33
N LEU A 101 -7.95 -7.41 -25.74
CA LEU A 101 -7.33 -8.61 -26.30
C LEU A 101 -8.33 -9.77 -26.37
N CYS A 102 -9.08 -10.03 -25.29
CA CYS A 102 -10.14 -11.04 -25.27
C CYS A 102 -11.25 -10.76 -26.28
N ILE A 103 -11.61 -9.49 -26.50
CA ILE A 103 -12.59 -9.11 -27.53
C ILE A 103 -12.01 -9.39 -28.93
N LYS A 104 -10.76 -9.02 -29.19
CA LYS A 104 -10.09 -9.33 -30.47
C LYS A 104 -9.98 -10.83 -30.72
N GLU A 105 -9.60 -11.64 -29.74
CA GLU A 105 -9.53 -13.09 -29.89
C GLU A 105 -10.91 -13.74 -30.11
N LYS A 106 -11.99 -13.18 -29.53
CA LYS A 106 -13.36 -13.62 -29.82
C LYS A 106 -13.84 -13.24 -31.22
N ILE A 107 -13.39 -12.11 -31.76
CA ILE A 107 -13.76 -11.63 -33.10
C ILE A 107 -12.96 -12.35 -34.20
N PHE A 108 -11.70 -12.68 -33.94
CA PHE A 108 -10.78 -13.32 -34.91
C PHE A 108 -10.79 -14.86 -34.87
N LYS A 109 -11.62 -15.49 -34.01
CA LYS A 109 -11.98 -16.91 -34.15
C LYS A 109 -13.18 -17.04 -35.10
N PHE A 110 -12.91 -16.99 -36.40
CA PHE A 110 -13.74 -17.57 -37.46
C PHE A 110 -12.91 -18.63 -38.19
#